data_AF-A0A151SHP6-F1
#
_entry.id   AF-A0A151SHP6-F1
#
_cell.length_a   1.000
_cell.length_b   1.000
_cell.length_c   1.000
_cell.angle_alpha   90.00
_cell.angle_beta   90.00
_cell.angle_gamma   90.00
#
_symmetry.space_group_name_H-M   'P 1'
#
loop_
_entity.id
_entity.type
_entity.pdbx_description
1 polymer ?
#
loop_
_entity_poly.entity_id
_entity_poly.type
_entity_poly.pdbx_seq_one_letter_code
_entity_poly.pdbx_strand_id
1 'polypeptide(L)'
;MELNEDPGPIDNYVLYDQENHVSSAVWDGHERGVLRCHEHTSMLDQWKLTPKQIKLVEKAGFGYLRSLPAMSLDNALIAALVERWRRETNTFHFTVGELTITLEDVSLLLGLAIDGEPVIGPISAPSSVCEKLLGRVPEDLNGGMVKLTWLKEFFSECPEDASLEETERCTRAYLLYLVGSTIFSTTTGNKVPVMYLSLFEDFDKAGKFAWGAGALAFLYRALGNASLKSQSTISGCLTLVQCWSYSRLNVGQPKFNQEPDNNCFPFVLKWKGKSGSRTKCNVVSYRKALDSLNPCDVQWLPYKDMECTAIPEDIKASLILRASRTMLLCFDKAERHLPDRCLRQFGMHQTIPKDVERWERKSRIVDHGVDLMGKMDLALKEWSERWVHIVEGGDVADEGEYMQWYQKITRKYIGRVTSSLESEYQRTVTAMREIANIADIVSAEGLDSYNRELLDEVKSIVHKCLTEQFEEMPNEKVKKKGNRKRRHKDHLSMDYE
;
A
#
# COMPACT_ATOMS: atom_id res chain seq x y z
N MET A 1 -34.54 11.98 -4.79
CA MET A 1 -33.62 13.12 -4.90
C MET A 1 -32.28 12.54 -5.38
N GLU A 2 -31.74 13.07 -6.47
CA GLU A 2 -30.87 12.38 -7.43
C GLU A 2 -29.48 11.98 -6.87
N LEU A 3 -29.16 10.69 -6.90
CA LEU A 3 -27.85 10.10 -6.56
C LEU A 3 -26.84 10.22 -7.73
N ASN A 4 -26.71 11.42 -8.30
CA ASN A 4 -25.87 11.70 -9.48
C ASN A 4 -24.95 12.91 -9.26
N GLU A 5 -24.64 13.25 -8.01
CA GLU A 5 -23.67 14.31 -7.70
C GLU A 5 -22.26 13.90 -8.11
N ASP A 6 -21.54 14.84 -8.73
CA ASP A 6 -20.11 14.72 -9.04
C ASP A 6 -19.36 14.38 -7.73
N PRO A 7 -18.58 13.29 -7.67
CA PRO A 7 -17.90 12.86 -6.44
C PRO A 7 -16.71 13.78 -6.09
N GLY A 8 -16.46 14.80 -6.89
CA GLY A 8 -15.42 15.79 -6.69
C GLY A 8 -14.10 15.45 -7.40
N PRO A 9 -13.09 16.32 -7.23
CA PRO A 9 -13.08 17.50 -6.37
C PRO A 9 -13.94 18.64 -6.94
N ILE A 10 -14.54 19.45 -6.06
CA ILE A 10 -15.21 20.71 -6.43
C ILE A 10 -14.14 21.74 -6.80
N ASP A 11 -13.09 21.83 -5.98
CA ASP A 11 -11.95 22.71 -6.15
C ASP A 11 -10.72 21.91 -6.57
N ASN A 12 -10.27 22.05 -7.82
CA ASN A 12 -9.21 21.22 -8.40
C ASN A 12 -7.78 21.75 -8.17
N TYR A 13 -7.57 22.81 -7.39
CA TYR A 13 -6.23 23.40 -7.20
C TYR A 13 -5.27 22.46 -6.43
N VAL A 14 -5.79 21.60 -5.54
CA VAL A 14 -4.99 20.55 -4.87
C VAL A 14 -4.87 19.32 -5.77
N LEU A 15 -6.00 18.80 -6.25
CA LEU A 15 -6.06 17.59 -7.09
C LEU A 15 -6.09 17.95 -8.58
N TYR A 16 -5.03 18.62 -9.03
CA TYR A 16 -4.92 19.14 -10.38
C TYR A 16 -4.74 18.05 -11.45
N ASP A 17 -4.48 16.79 -11.08
CA ASP A 17 -4.27 15.66 -12.00
C ASP A 17 -5.44 14.64 -11.94
N GLN A 18 -6.60 15.05 -11.41
CA GLN A 18 -7.77 14.18 -11.21
C GLN A 18 -8.19 13.44 -12.49
N GLU A 19 -8.16 14.08 -13.67
CA GLU A 19 -8.59 13.45 -14.93
C GLU A 19 -7.76 12.20 -15.30
N ASN A 20 -6.48 12.17 -14.91
CA ASN A 20 -5.58 11.05 -15.17
C ASN A 20 -5.62 9.99 -14.08
N HIS A 21 -6.22 10.29 -12.94
CA HIS A 21 -6.36 9.38 -11.82
C HIS A 21 -7.33 8.23 -12.11
N VAL A 22 -7.05 7.05 -11.57
CA VAL A 22 -7.84 5.81 -11.77
C VAL A 22 -9.30 5.97 -11.35
N SER A 23 -9.57 6.79 -10.34
CA SER A 23 -10.93 7.00 -9.84
C SER A 23 -11.87 7.65 -10.86
N SER A 24 -11.33 8.41 -11.81
CA SER A 24 -12.11 8.99 -12.90
C SER A 24 -12.59 7.88 -13.83
N ALA A 25 -11.69 6.97 -14.22
CA ALA A 25 -12.04 5.80 -15.03
C ALA A 25 -13.04 4.88 -14.31
N VAL A 26 -12.83 4.58 -13.03
CA VAL A 26 -13.75 3.73 -12.23
C VAL A 26 -15.15 4.33 -12.16
N TRP A 27 -15.25 5.65 -11.97
CA TRP A 27 -16.54 6.33 -11.92
C TRP A 27 -17.29 6.32 -13.26
N ASP A 28 -16.54 6.41 -14.37
CA ASP A 28 -17.07 6.27 -15.72
C ASP A 28 -17.46 4.82 -16.07
N GLY A 29 -17.34 3.89 -15.12
CA GLY A 29 -17.67 2.47 -15.30
C GLY A 29 -16.53 1.61 -15.85
N HIS A 30 -15.34 2.19 -16.03
CA HIS A 30 -14.16 1.47 -16.50
C HIS A 30 -13.38 0.90 -15.31
N GLU A 31 -13.81 -0.28 -14.86
CA GLU A 31 -13.11 -1.02 -13.80
C GLU A 31 -11.73 -1.49 -14.26
N ARG A 32 -10.69 -1.07 -13.53
CA ARG A 32 -9.31 -1.54 -13.76
C ARG A 32 -9.10 -2.97 -13.27
N GLY A 33 -9.80 -3.37 -12.21
CA GLY A 33 -9.53 -4.62 -11.49
C GLY A 33 -8.23 -4.56 -10.67
N VAL A 34 -7.68 -5.74 -10.39
CA VAL A 34 -6.53 -5.92 -9.49
C VAL A 34 -5.21 -5.52 -10.18
N LEU A 35 -4.34 -4.82 -9.44
CA LEU A 35 -3.00 -4.50 -9.89
C LEU A 35 -2.08 -5.73 -9.82
N ARG A 36 -1.20 -5.87 -10.83
CA ARG A 36 -0.07 -6.80 -10.71
C ARG A 36 0.93 -6.21 -9.71
N CYS A 37 1.03 -6.86 -8.56
CA CYS A 37 1.92 -6.48 -7.47
C CYS A 37 3.31 -7.10 -7.68
N HIS A 38 4.34 -6.27 -7.68
CA HIS A 38 5.74 -6.68 -7.82
C HIS A 38 6.48 -6.52 -6.50
N GLU A 39 6.57 -7.61 -5.74
CA GLU A 39 7.41 -7.75 -4.55
C GLU A 39 7.70 -9.24 -4.36
N HIS A 40 8.92 -9.58 -3.94
CA HIS A 40 9.41 -10.96 -3.91
C HIS A 40 9.98 -11.34 -2.54
N THR A 41 9.21 -11.13 -1.47
CA THR A 41 9.59 -11.52 -0.10
C THR A 41 9.55 -13.03 0.14
N SER A 42 8.77 -13.79 -0.64
CA SER A 42 8.56 -15.23 -0.43
C SER A 42 9.80 -16.10 -0.68
N MET A 43 10.84 -15.56 -1.30
CA MET A 43 12.09 -16.28 -1.63
C MET A 43 13.26 -15.86 -0.73
N LEU A 44 13.04 -14.96 0.23
CA LEU A 44 14.09 -14.48 1.15
C LEU A 44 14.59 -15.60 2.07
N ASP A 45 13.73 -16.55 2.41
CA ASP A 45 14.04 -17.72 3.25
C ASP A 45 14.99 -18.73 2.59
N GLN A 46 15.21 -18.62 1.28
CA GLN A 46 16.11 -19.49 0.52
C GLN A 46 17.58 -19.05 0.59
N TRP A 47 17.86 -17.86 1.13
CA TRP A 47 19.23 -17.38 1.35
C TRP A 47 19.75 -17.86 2.70
N LYS A 48 20.84 -18.62 2.71
CA LYS A 48 21.49 -19.10 3.94
C LYS A 48 22.70 -18.23 4.25
N LEU A 49 22.55 -17.32 5.20
CA LEU A 49 23.64 -16.42 5.59
C LEU A 49 24.48 -17.03 6.71
N THR A 50 25.80 -16.94 6.56
CA THR A 50 26.74 -17.26 7.64
C THR A 50 26.72 -16.19 8.74
N PRO A 51 27.18 -16.49 9.97
CA PRO A 51 27.29 -15.49 11.03
C PRO A 51 28.15 -14.26 10.65
N LYS A 52 29.15 -14.44 9.77
CA LYS A 52 29.98 -13.34 9.26
C LYS A 52 29.14 -12.41 8.37
N GLN A 53 28.35 -12.98 7.45
CA GLN A 53 27.47 -12.19 6.58
C GLN A 53 26.40 -11.45 7.39
N ILE A 54 25.82 -12.09 8.40
CA ILE A 54 24.82 -11.45 9.28
C ILE A 54 25.39 -10.16 9.92
N LYS A 55 26.61 -10.21 10.45
CA LYS A 55 27.27 -9.02 11.02
C LYS A 55 27.47 -7.90 9.99
N LEU A 56 27.81 -8.24 8.74
CA LEU A 56 27.97 -7.26 7.66
C LEU A 56 26.61 -6.67 7.23
N VAL A 57 25.55 -7.48 7.21
CA VAL A 57 24.17 -7.02 6.95
C VAL A 57 23.69 -6.07 8.05
N GLU A 58 23.99 -6.38 9.31
CA GLU A 58 23.71 -5.51 10.45
C GLU A 58 24.47 -4.18 10.36
N LYS A 59 25.76 -4.23 10.04
CA LYS A 59 26.57 -3.03 9.77
C LYS A 59 25.98 -2.14 8.67
N ALA A 60 25.44 -2.76 7.62
CA ALA A 60 24.80 -2.04 6.51
C ALA A 60 23.42 -1.45 6.85
N GLY A 61 22.91 -1.65 8.08
CA GLY A 61 21.61 -1.12 8.53
C GLY A 61 20.40 -2.00 8.19
N PHE A 62 20.61 -3.26 7.79
CA PHE A 62 19.53 -4.16 7.34
C PHE A 62 19.25 -5.32 8.30
N GLY A 63 19.73 -5.23 9.54
CA GLY A 63 19.54 -6.27 10.57
C GLY A 63 18.08 -6.66 10.77
N TYR A 64 17.19 -5.67 10.92
CA TYR A 64 15.75 -5.90 11.10
C TYR A 64 15.03 -6.25 9.79
N LEU A 65 15.37 -5.59 8.67
CA LEU A 65 14.74 -5.85 7.38
C LEU A 65 14.99 -7.30 6.89
N ARG A 66 16.16 -7.87 7.20
CA ARG A 66 16.46 -9.28 6.91
C ARG A 66 15.44 -10.23 7.55
N SER A 67 14.88 -9.87 8.70
CA SER A 67 13.92 -10.70 9.43
C SER A 67 12.48 -10.52 8.92
N LEU A 68 12.26 -9.80 7.81
CA LEU A 68 10.92 -9.66 7.22
C LEU A 68 10.27 -11.03 6.98
N PRO A 69 9.01 -11.22 7.43
CA PRO A 69 8.32 -12.48 7.20
C PRO A 69 7.92 -12.59 5.73
N ALA A 70 7.97 -13.82 5.20
CA ALA A 70 7.28 -14.13 3.95
C ALA A 70 5.77 -13.91 4.16
N MET A 71 5.19 -12.98 3.41
CA MET A 71 3.77 -12.63 3.50
C MET A 71 3.11 -12.67 2.14
N SER A 72 1.90 -13.24 2.11
CA SER A 72 1.05 -13.16 0.93
C SER A 72 0.44 -11.77 0.83
N LEU A 73 0.61 -11.13 -0.31
CA LEU A 73 0.02 -9.83 -0.60
C LEU A 73 -1.44 -9.98 -1.00
N ASP A 74 -2.29 -9.15 -0.41
CA ASP A 74 -3.66 -8.95 -0.86
C ASP A 74 -3.68 -7.88 -1.94
N ASN A 75 -3.52 -8.34 -3.17
CA ASN A 75 -3.51 -7.48 -4.34
C ASN A 75 -4.83 -6.68 -4.49
N ALA A 76 -5.96 -7.20 -3.97
CA ALA A 76 -7.24 -6.52 -4.06
C ALA A 76 -7.33 -5.35 -3.06
N LEU A 77 -6.86 -5.56 -1.82
CA LEU A 77 -6.73 -4.50 -0.82
C LEU A 77 -5.75 -3.42 -1.29
N ILE A 78 -4.57 -3.81 -1.77
CA ILE A 78 -3.56 -2.89 -2.29
C ILE A 78 -4.14 -2.08 -3.45
N ALA A 79 -4.84 -2.71 -4.40
CA ALA A 79 -5.46 -2.00 -5.51
C ALA A 79 -6.52 -0.98 -5.04
N ALA A 80 -7.35 -1.33 -4.06
CA ALA A 80 -8.36 -0.43 -3.50
C ALA A 80 -7.73 0.76 -2.73
N LEU A 81 -6.61 0.54 -2.04
CA LEU A 81 -5.83 1.61 -1.39
C LEU A 81 -5.18 2.53 -2.43
N VAL A 82 -4.63 1.99 -3.52
CA VAL A 82 -4.04 2.77 -4.61
C VAL A 82 -5.07 3.69 -5.27
N GLU A 83 -6.34 3.27 -5.36
CA GLU A 83 -7.42 4.13 -5.84
C GLU A 83 -7.72 5.34 -4.92
N ARG A 84 -7.18 5.37 -3.70
CA ARG A 84 -7.28 6.51 -2.79
C ARG A 84 -6.03 7.38 -2.78
N TRP A 85 -4.93 6.93 -3.39
CA TRP A 85 -3.65 7.62 -3.33
C TRP A 85 -3.58 8.84 -4.25
N ARG A 86 -3.34 10.01 -3.66
CA ARG A 86 -3.15 11.28 -4.35
C ARG A 86 -1.69 11.63 -4.41
N ARG A 87 -1.21 11.77 -5.64
CA ARG A 87 0.20 12.02 -5.90
C ARG A 87 0.54 13.50 -5.73
N GLU A 88 -0.44 14.37 -5.78
CA GLU A 88 -0.28 15.81 -5.58
C GLU A 88 0.11 16.11 -4.13
N THR A 89 -0.44 15.35 -3.19
CA THR A 89 -0.26 15.51 -1.73
C THR A 89 0.59 14.42 -1.08
N ASN A 90 0.86 13.30 -1.79
CA ASN A 90 1.43 12.08 -1.21
C ASN A 90 0.63 11.55 0.00
N THR A 91 -0.69 11.57 -0.13
CA THR A 91 -1.64 11.09 0.89
C THR A 91 -2.71 10.20 0.26
N PHE A 92 -3.26 9.28 1.04
CA PHE A 92 -4.53 8.63 0.77
C PHE A 92 -5.68 9.56 1.17
N HIS A 93 -6.66 9.68 0.30
CA HIS A 93 -7.87 10.45 0.53
C HIS A 93 -9.01 9.51 0.90
N PHE A 94 -9.43 9.52 2.17
CA PHE A 94 -10.57 8.74 2.67
C PHE A 94 -11.74 9.64 3.06
N THR A 95 -12.86 9.03 3.42
CA THR A 95 -14.05 9.73 3.95
C THR A 95 -13.80 10.51 5.23
N VAL A 96 -12.79 10.10 5.99
CA VAL A 96 -12.39 10.68 7.27
C VAL A 96 -11.31 11.76 7.16
N GLY A 97 -10.85 12.08 5.95
CA GLY A 97 -9.73 13.00 5.70
C GLY A 97 -8.50 12.31 5.11
N GLU A 98 -7.37 13.00 5.14
CA GLU A 98 -6.10 12.50 4.63
C GLU A 98 -5.38 11.61 5.64
N LEU A 99 -4.81 10.51 5.12
CA LEU A 99 -3.87 9.63 5.82
C LEU A 99 -2.68 9.34 4.91
N THR A 100 -1.51 9.01 5.44
CA THR A 100 -0.37 8.56 4.64
C THR A 100 0.48 7.52 5.38
N ILE A 101 1.34 6.83 4.62
CA ILE A 101 2.44 6.05 5.21
C ILE A 101 3.54 7.05 5.57
N THR A 102 3.90 7.14 6.83
CA THR A 102 4.86 8.12 7.37
C THR A 102 6.24 7.49 7.59
N LEU A 103 7.25 8.31 7.89
CA LEU A 103 8.56 7.82 8.34
C LEU A 103 8.45 6.97 9.63
N GLU A 104 7.52 7.29 10.53
CA GLU A 104 7.26 6.45 11.72
C GLU A 104 6.83 5.04 11.32
N ASP A 105 5.90 4.92 10.37
CA ASP A 105 5.43 3.61 9.90
C ASP A 105 6.59 2.81 9.27
N VAL A 106 7.47 3.45 8.49
CA VAL A 106 8.65 2.77 7.92
C VAL A 106 9.61 2.29 9.00
N SER A 107 9.94 3.16 9.95
CA SER A 107 10.91 2.85 11.00
C SER A 107 10.40 1.74 11.92
N LEU A 108 9.14 1.81 12.33
CA LEU A 108 8.56 0.85 13.29
C LEU A 108 8.12 -0.46 12.64
N LEU A 109 7.58 -0.44 11.42
CA LEU A 109 7.17 -1.66 10.73
C LEU A 109 8.35 -2.41 10.12
N LEU A 110 9.35 -1.72 9.55
CA LEU A 110 10.46 -2.37 8.84
C LEU A 110 11.78 -2.39 9.63
N GLY A 111 11.92 -1.56 10.67
CA GLY A 111 13.17 -1.41 11.41
C GLY A 111 14.27 -0.72 10.61
N LEU A 112 13.90 0.19 9.70
CA LEU A 112 14.85 0.94 8.87
C LEU A 112 15.11 2.34 9.45
N ALA A 113 16.36 2.78 9.32
CA ALA A 113 16.78 4.12 9.71
C ALA A 113 16.11 5.18 8.82
N ILE A 114 15.45 6.17 9.46
CA ILE A 114 14.81 7.30 8.78
C ILE A 114 15.65 8.57 8.82
N ASP A 115 16.75 8.54 9.56
CA ASP A 115 17.75 9.60 9.62
C ASP A 115 19.08 9.13 9.01
N GLY A 116 19.89 10.09 8.57
CA GLY A 116 21.20 9.86 8.00
C GLY A 116 21.41 10.54 6.65
N GLU A 117 22.37 10.02 5.89
CA GLU A 117 22.65 10.47 4.53
C GLU A 117 21.50 10.06 3.59
N PRO A 118 21.09 10.91 2.63
CA PRO A 118 20.05 10.53 1.66
C PRO A 118 20.54 9.37 0.79
N VAL A 119 19.63 8.48 0.36
CA VAL A 119 19.96 7.30 -0.46
C VAL A 119 20.29 7.71 -1.90
N ILE A 120 21.48 8.27 -2.09
CA ILE A 120 22.03 8.73 -3.36
C ILE A 120 23.49 8.30 -3.40
N GLY A 121 23.96 7.86 -4.56
CA GLY A 121 25.34 7.44 -4.75
C GLY A 121 25.87 7.70 -6.15
N PRO A 122 27.15 7.41 -6.40
CA PRO A 122 27.75 7.58 -7.72
C PRO A 122 27.08 6.66 -8.74
N ILE A 123 26.78 7.21 -9.92
CA ILE A 123 26.23 6.46 -11.05
C ILE A 123 27.40 6.03 -11.95
N SER A 124 28.00 4.89 -11.60
CA SER A 124 29.08 4.24 -12.35
C SER A 124 28.55 3.19 -13.34
N ALA A 125 29.37 2.81 -14.32
CA ALA A 125 29.00 1.80 -15.32
C ALA A 125 28.63 0.46 -14.64
N PRO A 126 27.51 -0.19 -14.98
CA PRO A 126 26.93 -1.27 -14.19
C PRO A 126 27.81 -2.52 -14.24
N SER A 127 28.40 -2.80 -15.41
CA SER A 127 29.36 -3.88 -15.60
C SER A 127 30.60 -3.69 -14.72
N SER A 128 31.14 -2.46 -14.64
CA SER A 128 32.29 -2.16 -13.78
C SER A 128 31.97 -2.31 -12.30
N VAL A 129 30.77 -1.88 -11.88
CA VAL A 129 30.31 -2.05 -10.48
C VAL A 129 30.13 -3.53 -10.15
N CYS A 130 29.51 -4.32 -11.04
CA CYS A 130 29.35 -5.76 -10.85
C CYS A 130 30.70 -6.49 -10.79
N GLU A 131 31.62 -6.22 -11.73
CA GLU A 131 32.95 -6.82 -11.72
C GLU A 131 33.71 -6.49 -10.43
N LYS A 132 33.71 -5.21 -10.02
CA LYS A 132 34.42 -4.76 -8.81
C LYS A 132 33.82 -5.37 -7.54
N LEU A 133 32.50 -5.31 -7.38
CA LEU A 133 31.85 -5.59 -6.10
C LEU A 133 31.33 -7.01 -5.95
N LEU A 134 31.10 -7.72 -7.06
CA LEU A 134 30.65 -9.12 -7.09
C LEU A 134 31.70 -10.06 -7.72
N GLY A 135 32.75 -9.54 -8.37
CA GLY A 135 33.74 -10.37 -9.07
C GLY A 135 33.23 -11.02 -10.35
N ARG A 136 32.01 -10.67 -10.79
CA ARG A 136 31.34 -11.26 -11.96
C ARG A 136 30.34 -10.27 -12.57
N VAL A 137 30.22 -10.33 -13.89
CA VAL A 137 29.27 -9.52 -14.67
C VAL A 137 28.19 -10.42 -15.27
N PRO A 138 26.89 -10.16 -15.02
CA PRO A 138 25.80 -10.84 -15.71
C PRO A 138 25.83 -10.60 -17.23
N GLU A 139 25.56 -11.64 -18.01
CA GLU A 139 25.49 -11.54 -19.48
C GLU A 139 24.33 -10.63 -19.95
N ASP A 140 23.21 -10.62 -19.23
CA ASP A 140 22.00 -9.81 -19.53
C ASP A 140 21.89 -8.61 -18.57
N LEU A 141 22.81 -7.65 -18.73
CA LEU A 141 22.84 -6.38 -17.98
C LEU A 141 22.10 -5.24 -18.69
N ASN A 142 20.93 -5.55 -19.25
CA ASN A 142 20.11 -4.57 -19.96
C ASN A 142 19.59 -3.47 -19.03
N GLY A 143 19.82 -2.20 -19.40
CA GLY A 143 19.37 -1.02 -18.65
C GLY A 143 20.01 -0.89 -17.26
N GLY A 144 21.18 -1.49 -17.04
CA GLY A 144 21.88 -1.43 -15.75
C GLY A 144 21.17 -2.16 -14.61
N MET A 145 20.33 -3.15 -14.93
CA MET A 145 19.63 -3.97 -13.94
C MET A 145 20.08 -5.43 -14.00
N VAL A 146 20.23 -6.05 -12.83
CA VAL A 146 20.59 -7.47 -12.68
C VAL A 146 19.35 -8.28 -12.27
N LYS A 147 19.24 -9.53 -12.77
CA LYS A 147 18.15 -10.44 -12.40
C LYS A 147 18.31 -10.91 -10.94
N LEU A 148 17.21 -10.92 -10.19
CA LEU A 148 17.15 -11.48 -8.84
C LEU A 148 17.51 -12.98 -8.84
N THR A 149 17.12 -13.72 -9.87
CA THR A 149 17.46 -15.14 -10.02
C THR A 149 18.95 -15.37 -10.22
N TRP A 150 19.63 -14.47 -10.94
CA TRP A 150 21.08 -14.53 -11.14
C TRP A 150 21.82 -14.29 -9.82
N LEU A 151 21.42 -13.27 -9.04
CA LEU A 151 22.00 -13.03 -7.72
C LEU A 151 21.86 -14.26 -6.81
N LYS A 152 20.68 -14.89 -6.84
CA LYS A 152 20.45 -16.11 -6.06
C LYS A 152 21.33 -17.26 -6.54
N GLU A 153 21.32 -17.56 -7.84
CA GLU A 153 22.05 -18.69 -8.43
C GLU A 153 23.54 -18.68 -8.08
N PHE A 154 24.18 -17.50 -8.08
CA PHE A 154 25.61 -17.40 -7.88
C PHE A 154 26.05 -17.07 -6.44
N PHE A 155 25.17 -16.51 -5.60
CA PHE A 155 25.57 -15.99 -4.29
C PHE A 155 24.71 -16.43 -3.10
N SER A 156 23.66 -17.24 -3.31
CA SER A 156 22.77 -17.67 -2.20
C SER A 156 23.43 -18.61 -1.19
N GLU A 157 24.51 -19.27 -1.60
CA GLU A 157 25.29 -20.18 -0.76
C GLU A 157 26.73 -19.66 -0.65
N CYS A 158 27.11 -19.23 0.55
CA CYS A 158 28.48 -18.82 0.86
C CYS A 158 29.16 -19.95 1.66
N PRO A 159 30.32 -20.47 1.22
CA PRO A 159 31.09 -21.44 2.00
C PRO A 159 31.46 -20.90 3.39
N GLU A 160 31.50 -21.77 4.42
CA GLU A 160 31.83 -21.34 5.79
C GLU A 160 33.29 -20.88 5.93
N ASP A 161 34.18 -21.50 5.15
CA ASP A 161 35.62 -21.23 5.04
C ASP A 161 35.96 -20.20 3.96
N ALA A 162 34.94 -19.52 3.39
CA ALA A 162 35.13 -18.48 2.38
C ALA A 162 36.10 -17.39 2.87
N SER A 163 36.90 -16.89 1.93
CA SER A 163 37.76 -15.73 2.17
C SER A 163 36.92 -14.51 2.57
N LEU A 164 37.56 -13.50 3.15
CA LEU A 164 36.88 -12.25 3.49
C LEU A 164 36.25 -11.62 2.24
N GLU A 165 37.00 -11.54 1.14
CA GLU A 165 36.53 -10.99 -0.13
C GLU A 165 35.28 -11.70 -0.66
N GLU A 166 35.27 -13.03 -0.64
CA GLU A 166 34.12 -13.81 -1.11
C GLU A 166 32.91 -13.65 -0.17
N THR A 167 33.15 -13.61 1.14
CA THR A 167 32.11 -13.33 2.14
C THR A 167 31.46 -11.97 1.88
N GLU A 168 32.26 -10.94 1.58
CA GLU A 168 31.75 -9.61 1.27
C GLU A 168 30.98 -9.58 -0.05
N ARG A 169 31.47 -10.24 -1.12
CA ARG A 169 30.76 -10.36 -2.41
C ARG A 169 29.38 -10.99 -2.24
N CYS A 170 29.32 -12.13 -1.56
CA CYS A 170 28.06 -12.81 -1.26
C CYS A 170 27.13 -11.93 -0.40
N THR A 171 27.69 -11.16 0.54
CA THR A 171 26.91 -10.22 1.35
C THR A 171 26.34 -9.07 0.51
N ARG A 172 27.13 -8.46 -0.37
CA ARG A 172 26.67 -7.39 -1.27
C ARG A 172 25.58 -7.89 -2.22
N ALA A 173 25.73 -9.11 -2.74
CA ALA A 173 24.70 -9.75 -3.55
C ALA A 173 23.40 -9.99 -2.77
N TYR A 174 23.50 -10.47 -1.52
CA TYR A 174 22.35 -10.64 -0.64
C TYR A 174 21.66 -9.30 -0.34
N LEU A 175 22.40 -8.25 0.01
CA LEU A 175 21.85 -6.92 0.28
C LEU A 175 21.15 -6.34 -0.95
N LEU A 176 21.76 -6.46 -2.13
CA LEU A 176 21.16 -6.04 -3.39
C LEU A 176 19.87 -6.82 -3.69
N TYR A 177 19.86 -8.13 -3.43
CA TYR A 177 18.67 -8.97 -3.54
C TYR A 177 17.59 -8.53 -2.55
N LEU A 178 17.94 -8.32 -1.28
CA LEU A 178 17.04 -7.93 -0.21
C LEU A 178 16.34 -6.60 -0.56
N VAL A 179 17.08 -5.55 -0.88
CA VAL A 179 16.47 -4.26 -1.22
C VAL A 179 15.71 -4.31 -2.54
N GLY A 180 16.19 -5.05 -3.54
CA GLY A 180 15.56 -5.20 -4.85
C GLY A 180 14.29 -6.05 -4.85
N SER A 181 14.12 -6.94 -3.86
CA SER A 181 12.93 -7.77 -3.70
C SER A 181 11.90 -7.17 -2.74
N THR A 182 12.30 -6.18 -1.94
CA THR A 182 11.47 -5.55 -0.90
C THR A 182 11.25 -4.06 -1.16
N ILE A 183 12.09 -3.18 -0.60
CA ILE A 183 11.87 -1.74 -0.54
C ILE A 183 12.04 -1.01 -1.88
N PHE A 184 12.82 -1.56 -2.81
CA PHE A 184 13.09 -1.00 -4.13
C PHE A 184 12.69 -1.95 -5.27
N SER A 185 11.70 -2.81 -5.04
CA SER A 185 11.13 -3.64 -6.10
C SER A 185 10.63 -2.79 -7.27
N THR A 186 10.93 -3.21 -8.48
CA THR A 186 10.57 -2.48 -9.71
C THR A 186 9.44 -3.18 -10.46
N THR A 187 8.78 -2.46 -11.36
CA THR A 187 7.73 -3.01 -12.23
C THR A 187 8.26 -4.01 -13.26
N THR A 188 9.58 -4.15 -13.42
CA THR A 188 10.18 -5.26 -14.18
C THR A 188 9.90 -6.62 -13.52
N GLY A 189 9.56 -6.62 -12.24
CA GLY A 189 9.27 -7.79 -11.43
C GLY A 189 10.53 -8.53 -10.97
N ASN A 190 11.46 -8.85 -11.87
CA ASN A 190 12.56 -9.75 -11.55
C ASN A 190 13.97 -9.13 -11.66
N LYS A 191 14.09 -7.82 -11.88
CA LYS A 191 15.39 -7.13 -11.96
C LYS A 191 15.52 -6.01 -10.92
N VAL A 192 16.75 -5.81 -10.46
CA VAL A 192 17.14 -4.74 -9.53
C VAL A 192 18.22 -3.86 -10.17
N PRO A 193 18.11 -2.52 -10.08
CA PRO A 193 19.16 -1.61 -10.56
C PRO A 193 20.49 -1.81 -9.82
N VAL A 194 21.58 -1.90 -10.59
CA VAL A 194 22.95 -2.04 -10.06
C VAL A 194 23.39 -0.80 -9.28
N MET A 195 22.77 0.36 -9.48
CA MET A 195 23.12 1.58 -8.73
C MET A 195 23.06 1.41 -7.21
N TYR A 196 22.16 0.56 -6.69
CA TYR A 196 22.09 0.25 -5.25
C TYR A 196 23.30 -0.56 -4.76
N LEU A 197 23.92 -1.36 -5.63
CA LEU A 197 25.11 -2.15 -5.29
C LEU A 197 26.29 -1.25 -4.88
N SER A 198 26.43 -0.10 -5.54
CA SER A 198 27.46 0.90 -5.20
C SER A 198 27.33 1.42 -3.76
N LEU A 199 26.12 1.45 -3.21
CA LEU A 199 25.89 1.87 -1.82
C LEU A 199 26.35 0.83 -0.80
N PHE A 200 26.62 -0.41 -1.23
CA PHE A 200 27.14 -1.49 -0.41
C PHE A 200 28.65 -1.73 -0.58
N GLU A 201 29.38 -0.82 -1.24
CA GLU A 201 30.83 -0.92 -1.36
C GLU A 201 31.49 -0.99 0.03
N ASP A 202 31.08 -0.10 0.94
CA ASP A 202 31.51 -0.01 2.33
C ASP A 202 30.28 -0.22 3.23
N PHE A 203 30.25 -1.31 4.00
CA PHE A 203 29.11 -1.66 4.84
C PHE A 203 28.89 -0.67 5.98
N ASP A 204 29.96 -0.09 6.54
CA ASP A 204 29.86 0.88 7.64
C ASP A 204 29.33 2.23 7.14
N LYS A 205 29.65 2.61 5.89
CA LYS A 205 28.99 3.74 5.21
C LYS A 205 27.55 3.41 4.83
N ALA A 206 27.29 2.20 4.35
CA ALA A 206 25.94 1.76 4.00
C ALA A 206 24.98 1.91 5.19
N GLY A 207 25.43 1.62 6.41
CA GLY A 207 24.65 1.80 7.64
C GLY A 207 24.31 3.24 8.02
N LYS A 208 24.92 4.24 7.36
CA LYS A 208 24.68 5.68 7.63
C LYS A 208 23.61 6.29 6.73
N PHE A 209 23.12 5.56 5.73
CA PHE A 209 22.05 6.05 4.87
C PHE A 209 20.69 5.94 5.58
N ALA A 210 19.84 6.93 5.33
CA ALA A 210 18.43 6.94 5.71
C ALA A 210 17.61 6.00 4.80
N TRP A 211 17.90 4.69 4.85
CA TRP A 211 17.26 3.68 4.00
C TRP A 211 15.74 3.68 4.10
N GLY A 212 15.18 3.97 5.27
CA GLY A 212 13.75 4.11 5.50
C GLY A 212 13.15 5.32 4.76
N ALA A 213 13.83 6.47 4.79
CA ALA A 213 13.40 7.63 4.02
C ALA A 213 13.48 7.39 2.51
N GLY A 214 14.55 6.72 2.05
CA GLY A 214 14.68 6.31 0.65
C GLY A 214 13.61 5.30 0.22
N ALA A 215 13.28 4.32 1.07
CA ALA A 215 12.19 3.38 0.84
C ALA A 215 10.84 4.08 0.71
N LEU A 216 10.58 5.08 1.57
CA LEU A 216 9.36 5.87 1.51
C LEU A 216 9.28 6.74 0.24
N ALA A 217 10.39 7.38 -0.15
CA ALA A 217 10.47 8.13 -1.41
C ALA A 217 10.13 7.24 -2.61
N PHE A 218 10.70 6.02 -2.64
CA PHE A 218 10.43 5.05 -3.70
C PHE A 218 8.96 4.63 -3.70
N LEU A 219 8.39 4.33 -2.53
CA LEU A 219 7.01 3.90 -2.40
C LEU A 219 6.01 5.00 -2.79
N TYR A 220 6.22 6.25 -2.37
CA TYR A 220 5.37 7.39 -2.78
C TYR A 220 5.35 7.57 -4.30
N ARG A 221 6.52 7.47 -4.95
CA ARG A 221 6.61 7.48 -6.42
C ARG A 221 5.83 6.32 -7.03
N ALA A 222 5.96 5.11 -6.48
CA ALA A 222 5.30 3.91 -7.00
C ALA A 222 3.77 3.97 -6.83
N LEU A 223 3.27 4.40 -5.67
CA LEU A 223 1.84 4.65 -5.43
C LEU A 223 1.30 5.73 -6.36
N GLY A 224 2.03 6.83 -6.53
CA GLY A 224 1.63 7.91 -7.44
C GLY A 224 1.56 7.47 -8.89
N ASN A 225 2.47 6.62 -9.36
CA ASN A 225 2.38 6.02 -10.68
C ASN A 225 1.19 5.07 -10.77
N ALA A 226 1.06 4.16 -9.81
CA ALA A 226 0.00 3.15 -9.80
C ALA A 226 -1.41 3.75 -9.65
N SER A 227 -1.56 4.98 -9.15
CA SER A 227 -2.87 5.65 -9.06
C SER A 227 -3.35 6.25 -10.39
N LEU A 228 -2.52 6.25 -11.45
CA LEU A 228 -2.94 6.66 -12.79
C LEU A 228 -3.81 5.59 -13.46
N LYS A 229 -4.83 6.01 -14.21
CA LYS A 229 -5.75 5.12 -14.94
C LYS A 229 -5.08 4.26 -16.01
N SER A 230 -3.91 4.68 -16.52
CA SER A 230 -3.13 3.95 -17.53
C SER A 230 -2.27 2.82 -16.94
N GLN A 231 -2.10 2.76 -15.61
CA GLN A 231 -1.21 1.80 -14.97
C GLN A 231 -1.96 0.58 -14.45
N SER A 232 -1.40 -0.60 -14.69
CA SER A 232 -1.94 -1.91 -14.28
C SER A 232 -1.00 -2.69 -13.35
N THR A 233 0.12 -2.08 -12.96
CA THR A 233 1.14 -2.69 -12.10
C THR A 233 1.54 -1.74 -10.98
N ILE A 234 2.04 -2.28 -9.87
CA ILE A 234 2.61 -1.52 -8.76
C ILE A 234 3.86 -2.23 -8.23
N SER A 235 4.82 -1.44 -7.77
CA SER A 235 6.07 -1.91 -7.16
C SER A 235 6.39 -1.09 -5.89
N GLY A 236 7.57 -1.27 -5.31
CA GLY A 236 7.94 -0.74 -4.00
C GLY A 236 7.56 -1.71 -2.86
N CYS A 237 7.69 -1.25 -1.61
CA CYS A 237 7.37 -2.07 -0.44
C CYS A 237 5.84 -2.19 -0.23
N LEU A 238 5.20 -3.16 -0.86
CA LEU A 238 3.77 -3.44 -0.75
C LEU A 238 3.42 -4.15 0.57
N THR A 239 4.37 -4.92 1.12
CA THR A 239 4.32 -5.40 2.51
C THR A 239 4.10 -4.24 3.48
N LEU A 240 4.80 -3.11 3.30
CA LEU A 240 4.61 -1.91 4.12
C LEU A 240 3.21 -1.32 3.92
N VAL A 241 2.72 -1.17 2.68
CA VAL A 241 1.35 -0.67 2.40
C VAL A 241 0.30 -1.53 3.10
N GLN A 242 0.44 -2.85 2.97
CA GLN A 242 -0.48 -3.81 3.56
C GLN A 242 -0.45 -3.76 5.10
N CYS A 243 0.74 -3.84 5.72
CA CYS A 243 0.86 -3.83 7.18
C CYS A 243 0.51 -2.47 7.80
N TRP A 244 0.75 -1.37 7.08
CA TRP A 244 0.26 -0.05 7.46
C TRP A 244 -1.26 -0.04 7.53
N SER A 245 -1.94 -0.59 6.50
CA SER A 245 -3.40 -0.67 6.48
C SER A 245 -3.92 -1.54 7.64
N TYR A 246 -3.28 -2.68 7.93
CA TYR A 246 -3.67 -3.53 9.06
C TYR A 246 -3.50 -2.87 10.42
N SER A 247 -2.54 -1.96 10.55
CA SER A 247 -2.27 -1.25 11.80
C SER A 247 -3.26 -0.11 12.03
N ARG A 248 -3.80 0.48 10.96
CA ARG A 248 -4.60 1.73 11.03
C ARG A 248 -6.06 1.58 10.66
N LEU A 249 -6.40 0.62 9.80
CA LEU A 249 -7.74 0.47 9.23
C LEU A 249 -8.30 -0.91 9.61
N ASN A 250 -9.54 -0.94 10.06
CA ASN A 250 -10.26 -2.21 10.27
C ASN A 250 -10.51 -2.94 8.94
N VAL A 251 -10.52 -2.21 7.82
CA VAL A 251 -10.75 -2.76 6.48
C VAL A 251 -9.57 -3.62 6.03
N GLY A 252 -9.82 -4.91 5.85
CA GLY A 252 -8.82 -5.87 5.38
C GLY A 252 -7.88 -6.38 6.47
N GLN A 253 -8.03 -5.93 7.72
CA GLN A 253 -7.27 -6.42 8.85
C GLN A 253 -7.47 -7.95 9.03
N PRO A 254 -6.40 -8.74 9.15
CA PRO A 254 -6.50 -10.17 9.40
C PRO A 254 -7.19 -10.44 10.75
N LYS A 255 -8.12 -11.41 10.79
CA LYS A 255 -8.70 -11.87 12.05
C LYS A 255 -7.67 -12.69 12.84
N PHE A 256 -7.51 -12.37 14.11
CA PHE A 256 -6.60 -13.04 15.02
C PHE A 256 -7.29 -14.25 15.68
N ASN A 257 -6.66 -15.43 15.61
CA ASN A 257 -7.08 -16.58 16.42
C ASN A 257 -6.44 -16.57 17.82
N GLN A 258 -5.34 -15.82 17.99
CA GLN A 258 -4.60 -15.60 19.24
C GLN A 258 -4.11 -14.16 19.24
N GLU A 259 -4.06 -13.52 20.41
CA GLU A 259 -3.57 -12.15 20.51
C GLU A 259 -2.14 -12.04 19.97
N PRO A 260 -1.83 -10.99 19.18
CA PRO A 260 -0.49 -10.79 18.65
C PRO A 260 0.54 -10.57 19.76
N ASP A 261 1.72 -11.18 19.61
CA ASP A 261 2.87 -10.87 20.46
C ASP A 261 3.25 -9.39 20.28
N ASN A 262 2.97 -8.61 21.31
CA ASN A 262 3.24 -7.18 21.31
C ASN A 262 4.70 -6.83 21.60
N ASN A 263 5.55 -7.81 21.95
CA ASN A 263 6.96 -7.64 22.30
C ASN A 263 7.94 -7.93 21.15
N CYS A 264 7.48 -8.06 19.91
CA CYS A 264 8.35 -8.26 18.76
C CYS A 264 8.71 -6.95 18.06
N PHE A 265 9.97 -6.85 17.59
CA PHE A 265 10.44 -5.77 16.72
C PHE A 265 11.25 -6.38 15.55
N PRO A 266 11.06 -5.93 14.30
CA PRO A 266 10.16 -4.86 13.86
C PRO A 266 8.68 -5.28 13.83
N PHE A 267 7.76 -4.31 13.88
CA PHE A 267 6.32 -4.58 14.10
C PHE A 267 5.62 -5.30 12.95
N VAL A 268 6.21 -5.38 11.76
CA VAL A 268 5.72 -6.25 10.69
C VAL A 268 5.63 -7.73 11.13
N LEU A 269 6.49 -8.17 12.06
CA LEU A 269 6.47 -9.54 12.59
C LEU A 269 5.15 -9.90 13.27
N LYS A 270 4.40 -8.92 13.77
CA LYS A 270 3.07 -9.10 14.35
C LYS A 270 2.09 -9.73 13.36
N TRP A 271 2.34 -9.60 12.06
CA TRP A 271 1.47 -10.09 10.98
C TRP A 271 1.95 -11.42 10.38
N LYS A 272 3.08 -11.97 10.83
CA LYS A 272 3.65 -13.25 10.33
C LYS A 272 2.69 -14.42 10.52
N GLY A 273 2.50 -15.23 9.47
CA GLY A 273 1.72 -16.48 9.52
C GLY A 273 0.21 -16.30 9.67
N LYS A 274 -0.29 -15.06 9.72
CA LYS A 274 -1.69 -14.73 10.01
C LYS A 274 -2.47 -14.50 8.73
N SER A 275 -2.66 -15.60 7.99
CA SER A 275 -3.67 -15.69 6.93
C SER A 275 -4.85 -16.50 7.46
N GLY A 276 -5.62 -15.91 8.38
CA GLY A 276 -6.94 -16.46 8.70
C GLY A 276 -7.77 -16.56 7.42
N SER A 277 -8.55 -17.62 7.26
CA SER A 277 -9.41 -17.90 6.09
C SER A 277 -10.01 -16.61 5.52
N ARG A 278 -9.39 -16.06 4.48
CA ARG A 278 -9.82 -14.79 3.89
C ARG A 278 -10.99 -15.14 3.00
N THR A 279 -12.18 -14.69 3.36
CA THR A 279 -13.25 -14.52 2.38
C THR A 279 -12.62 -13.73 1.22
N LYS A 280 -12.60 -14.29 0.00
CA LYS A 280 -11.96 -13.64 -1.15
C LYS A 280 -12.69 -12.33 -1.45
N CYS A 281 -12.28 -11.25 -0.80
CA CYS A 281 -12.75 -9.91 -1.08
C CYS A 281 -12.15 -9.47 -2.41
N ASN A 282 -12.98 -8.91 -3.28
CA ASN A 282 -12.52 -8.29 -4.51
C ASN A 282 -12.27 -6.79 -4.28
N VAL A 283 -11.67 -6.11 -5.25
CA VAL A 283 -11.35 -4.68 -5.18
C VAL A 283 -12.62 -3.85 -4.89
N VAL A 284 -13.75 -4.22 -5.48
CA VAL A 284 -15.04 -3.53 -5.30
C VAL A 284 -15.53 -3.63 -3.86
N SER A 285 -15.41 -4.79 -3.21
CA SER A 285 -15.76 -4.99 -1.81
C SER A 285 -14.90 -4.12 -0.89
N TYR A 286 -13.58 -4.10 -1.10
CA TYR A 286 -12.68 -3.22 -0.34
C TYR A 286 -12.98 -1.75 -0.60
N ARG A 287 -13.22 -1.36 -1.84
CA ARG A 287 -13.59 0.00 -2.21
C ARG A 287 -14.83 0.46 -1.47
N LYS A 288 -15.89 -0.37 -1.43
CA LYS A 288 -17.12 -0.06 -0.68
C LYS A 288 -16.85 0.09 0.82
N ALA A 289 -16.05 -0.81 1.41
CA ALA A 289 -15.69 -0.71 2.82
C ALA A 289 -14.89 0.57 3.13
N LEU A 290 -13.95 0.97 2.25
CA LEU A 290 -13.20 2.21 2.37
C LEU A 290 -14.07 3.46 2.16
N ASP A 291 -15.06 3.40 1.26
CA ASP A 291 -16.06 4.45 1.04
C ASP A 291 -17.04 4.60 2.23
N SER A 292 -17.06 3.64 3.16
CA SER A 292 -17.90 3.64 4.36
C SER A 292 -17.11 3.85 5.67
N LEU A 293 -15.83 4.20 5.60
CA LEU A 293 -15.01 4.45 6.79
C LEU A 293 -15.57 5.61 7.63
N ASN A 294 -15.60 5.41 8.94
CA ASN A 294 -15.90 6.44 9.94
C ASN A 294 -14.66 6.72 10.80
N PRO A 295 -14.59 7.86 11.52
CA PRO A 295 -13.44 8.18 12.36
C PRO A 295 -13.09 7.09 13.38
N CYS A 296 -14.09 6.37 13.90
CA CYS A 296 -13.91 5.25 14.84
C CYS A 296 -13.33 3.98 14.20
N ASP A 297 -13.37 3.86 12.86
CA ASP A 297 -12.80 2.73 12.13
C ASP A 297 -11.29 2.87 11.89
N VAL A 298 -10.70 3.99 12.34
CA VAL A 298 -9.31 4.36 12.13
C VAL A 298 -8.56 4.41 13.46
N GLN A 299 -7.53 3.59 13.57
CA GLN A 299 -6.54 3.68 14.64
C GLN A 299 -5.50 4.75 14.28
N TRP A 300 -5.67 5.96 14.80
CA TRP A 300 -4.81 7.11 14.51
C TRP A 300 -3.40 6.98 15.09
N LEU A 301 -3.28 6.36 16.27
CA LEU A 301 -2.01 6.19 16.96
C LEU A 301 -1.78 4.70 17.26
N PRO A 302 -1.48 3.89 16.23
CA PRO A 302 -1.36 2.43 16.40
C PRO A 302 -0.15 2.03 17.26
N TYR A 303 0.80 2.95 17.46
CA TYR A 303 2.03 2.69 18.20
C TYR A 303 2.04 3.32 19.60
N LYS A 304 0.99 4.05 20.01
CA LYS A 304 0.96 4.81 21.27
C LYS A 304 1.14 3.92 22.50
N ASP A 305 0.43 2.80 22.52
CA ASP A 305 0.45 1.85 23.65
C ASP A 305 1.57 0.80 23.52
N MET A 306 2.40 0.92 22.48
CA MET A 306 3.54 0.03 22.28
C MET A 306 4.75 0.59 23.02
N GLU A 307 4.71 0.55 24.35
CA GLU A 307 5.89 0.72 25.22
C GLU A 307 6.81 -0.50 25.08
N CYS A 308 7.36 -0.70 23.90
CA CYS A 308 8.22 -1.83 23.63
C CYS A 308 9.63 -1.48 24.12
N THR A 309 10.09 -2.16 25.18
CA THR A 309 11.53 -2.35 25.46
C THR A 309 12.27 -2.92 24.25
N ALA A 310 11.55 -3.50 23.29
CA ALA A 310 12.08 -4.04 22.04
C ALA A 310 12.40 -2.98 20.96
N ILE A 311 11.90 -1.74 21.04
CA ILE A 311 12.29 -0.69 20.08
C ILE A 311 13.69 -0.19 20.47
N PRO A 312 14.69 -0.26 19.56
CA PRO A 312 16.02 0.27 19.79
C PRO A 312 16.05 1.78 20.08
N GLU A 313 16.96 2.23 20.95
CA GLU A 313 17.07 3.64 21.35
C GLU A 313 17.46 4.58 20.21
N ASP A 314 18.29 4.12 19.27
CA ASP A 314 18.65 4.86 18.05
C ASP A 314 17.42 5.11 17.16
N ILE A 315 16.54 4.11 17.05
CA ILE A 315 15.27 4.26 16.34
C ILE A 315 14.39 5.29 17.05
N LYS A 316 14.21 5.17 18.38
CA LYS A 316 13.41 6.13 19.17
C LYS A 316 13.91 7.57 19.02
N ALA A 317 15.22 7.78 19.08
CA ALA A 317 15.83 9.10 18.96
C ALA A 317 15.52 9.78 17.62
N SER A 318 15.38 9.00 16.53
CA SER A 318 15.06 9.52 15.21
C SER A 318 13.57 9.77 14.96
N LEU A 319 12.66 9.23 15.79
CA LEU A 319 11.22 9.30 15.55
C LEU A 319 10.65 10.72 15.54
N ILE A 320 11.34 11.71 16.11
CA ILE A 320 10.92 13.12 15.98
C ILE A 320 10.84 13.58 14.52
N LEU A 321 11.68 13.01 13.64
CA LEU A 321 11.67 13.30 12.19
C LEU A 321 10.40 12.80 11.49
N ARG A 322 9.57 11.98 12.14
CA ARG A 322 8.26 11.55 11.60
C ARG A 322 7.35 12.72 11.24
N ALA A 323 7.53 13.87 11.91
CA ALA A 323 6.78 15.09 11.66
C ALA A 323 7.58 16.14 10.88
N SER A 324 8.74 15.78 10.30
CA SER A 324 9.54 16.72 9.49
C SER A 324 8.92 16.99 8.13
N ARG A 325 8.62 18.24 7.78
CA ARG A 325 8.25 18.63 6.41
C ARG A 325 9.54 18.81 5.59
N THR A 326 9.81 17.89 4.68
CA THR A 326 11.09 17.83 3.94
C THR A 326 10.95 17.07 2.61
N MET A 327 12.07 16.85 1.92
CA MET A 327 12.17 16.05 0.70
C MET A 327 12.79 14.68 0.99
N LEU A 328 12.08 13.62 0.63
CA LEU A 328 12.58 12.24 0.69
C LEU A 328 13.34 11.92 -0.59
N LEU A 329 14.51 11.29 -0.47
CA LEU A 329 15.45 11.12 -1.58
C LEU A 329 15.87 9.66 -1.74
N CYS A 330 15.71 9.14 -2.95
CA CYS A 330 16.20 7.83 -3.38
C CYS A 330 16.61 7.89 -4.86
N PHE A 331 17.91 8.07 -5.13
CA PHE A 331 18.45 8.33 -6.46
C PHE A 331 17.61 9.37 -7.24
N ASP A 332 17.02 8.99 -8.38
CA ASP A 332 16.21 9.85 -9.24
C ASP A 332 14.89 10.30 -8.59
N LYS A 333 14.49 9.69 -7.48
CA LYS A 333 13.21 9.90 -6.82
C LYS A 333 13.38 10.93 -5.72
N ALA A 334 12.67 12.03 -5.89
CA ALA A 334 12.50 13.09 -4.92
C ALA A 334 11.00 13.27 -4.70
N GLU A 335 10.55 13.04 -3.47
CA GLU A 335 9.14 13.09 -3.08
C GLU A 335 8.98 13.93 -1.82
N ARG A 336 7.96 14.81 -1.79
CA ARG A 336 7.66 15.62 -0.62
C ARG A 336 7.13 14.77 0.52
N HIS A 337 7.63 14.99 1.73
CA HIS A 337 7.05 14.51 2.98
C HIS A 337 6.28 15.66 3.64
N LEU A 338 4.97 15.50 3.75
CA LEU A 338 4.03 16.56 4.12
C LEU A 338 3.22 16.16 5.37
N PRO A 339 3.85 15.99 6.54
CA PRO A 339 3.19 15.49 7.73
C PRO A 339 2.10 16.43 8.27
N ASP A 340 2.15 17.73 7.95
CA ASP A 340 1.10 18.70 8.28
C ASP A 340 -0.27 18.38 7.65
N ARG A 341 -0.32 17.49 6.66
CA ARG A 341 -1.58 17.01 6.05
C ARG A 341 -2.21 15.84 6.79
N CYS A 342 -1.48 15.22 7.72
CA CYS A 342 -1.90 14.01 8.43
C CYS A 342 -1.62 14.11 9.94
N LEU A 343 -1.81 15.30 10.52
CA LEU A 343 -1.55 15.63 11.93
C LEU A 343 -2.19 14.68 12.93
N ARG A 344 -3.38 14.15 12.61
CA ARG A 344 -4.06 13.14 13.44
C ARG A 344 -3.23 11.87 13.64
N GLN A 345 -2.38 11.48 12.68
CA GLN A 345 -1.47 10.34 12.84
C GLN A 345 -0.34 10.58 13.85
N PHE A 346 -0.15 11.83 14.28
CA PHE A 346 0.82 12.23 15.30
C PHE A 346 0.16 12.59 16.64
N GLY A 347 -1.17 12.49 16.73
CA GLY A 347 -1.94 12.82 17.93
C GLY A 347 -2.24 14.32 18.06
N MET A 348 -2.15 15.05 16.95
CA MET A 348 -2.37 16.49 16.87
C MET A 348 -3.70 16.78 16.15
N HIS A 349 -4.30 17.94 16.44
CA HIS A 349 -5.49 18.39 15.71
C HIS A 349 -5.14 18.76 14.27
N GLN A 350 -6.00 18.36 13.34
CA GLN A 350 -5.79 18.64 11.92
C GLN A 350 -6.30 20.03 11.57
N THR A 351 -5.39 20.94 11.26
CA THR A 351 -5.70 22.24 10.64
C THR A 351 -5.80 22.09 9.11
N ILE A 352 -6.31 23.12 8.44
CA ILE A 352 -6.11 23.27 6.99
C ILE A 352 -4.59 23.29 6.72
N PRO A 353 -4.04 22.36 5.94
CA PRO A 353 -2.61 22.29 5.72
C PRO A 353 -2.12 23.43 4.83
N LYS A 354 -0.80 23.66 4.83
CA LYS A 354 -0.19 24.60 3.90
C LYS A 354 -0.36 24.12 2.46
N ASP A 355 -0.52 25.07 1.54
CA ASP A 355 -0.60 24.76 0.12
C ASP A 355 0.63 23.94 -0.33
N VAL A 356 0.36 23.00 -1.22
CA VAL A 356 1.40 22.16 -1.82
C VAL A 356 1.74 22.77 -3.16
N GLU A 357 2.94 23.36 -3.24
CA GLU A 357 3.46 23.82 -4.53
C GLU A 357 3.49 22.67 -5.54
N ARG A 358 2.92 22.94 -6.71
CA ARG A 358 2.88 21.99 -7.82
C ARG A 358 4.27 21.44 -8.08
N TRP A 359 4.40 20.12 -7.97
CA TRP A 359 5.67 19.42 -8.09
C TRP A 359 5.72 18.60 -9.36
N GLU A 360 6.62 18.95 -10.28
CA GLU A 360 6.89 18.14 -11.45
C GLU A 360 7.83 16.99 -11.11
N ARG A 361 7.27 15.78 -11.08
CA ARG A 361 8.04 14.55 -10.95
C ARG A 361 8.87 14.31 -12.20
N LYS A 362 10.12 14.76 -12.16
CA LYS A 362 11.07 14.49 -13.24
C LYS A 362 11.40 12.99 -13.26
N SER A 363 11.23 12.36 -14.42
CA SER A 363 11.87 11.08 -14.72
C SER A 363 13.31 11.41 -15.10
N ARG A 364 14.22 11.42 -14.11
CA ARG A 364 15.62 11.68 -14.39
C ARG A 364 16.22 10.38 -14.91
N ILE A 365 16.70 10.39 -16.15
CA ILE A 365 17.44 9.26 -16.68
C ILE A 365 18.68 9.08 -15.80
N VAL A 366 18.79 7.90 -15.18
CA VAL A 366 19.93 7.49 -14.36
C VAL A 366 20.96 6.85 -15.28
N ASP A 367 21.62 7.69 -16.09
CA ASP A 367 22.71 7.27 -16.98
C ASP A 367 24.08 7.58 -16.37
N HIS A 368 25.10 6.84 -16.82
CA HIS A 368 26.49 7.05 -16.39
C HIS A 368 26.96 8.47 -16.73
N GLY A 369 27.57 9.13 -15.74
CA GLY A 369 28.09 10.50 -15.90
C GLY A 369 27.07 11.61 -15.67
N VAL A 370 25.81 11.31 -15.31
CA VAL A 370 24.85 12.32 -14.89
C VAL A 370 25.15 12.77 -13.45
N ASP A 371 25.38 14.07 -13.26
CA ASP A 371 25.42 14.67 -11.93
C ASP A 371 24.00 14.77 -11.35
N LEU A 372 23.60 13.72 -10.64
CA LEU A 372 22.32 13.66 -9.96
C LEU A 372 22.27 14.61 -8.76
N MET A 373 23.39 14.81 -8.06
CA MET A 373 23.46 15.68 -6.89
C MET A 373 23.23 17.13 -7.29
N GLY A 374 23.89 17.64 -8.33
CA GLY A 374 23.66 18.98 -8.84
C GLY A 374 22.22 19.20 -9.33
N LYS A 375 21.57 18.17 -9.89
CA LYS A 375 20.15 18.23 -10.30
C LYS A 375 19.17 18.21 -9.11
N MET A 376 19.64 17.91 -7.91
CA MET A 376 18.86 17.72 -6.69
C MET A 376 19.24 18.67 -5.56
N ASP A 377 20.06 19.68 -5.84
CA ASP A 377 20.65 20.58 -4.82
C ASP A 377 19.61 21.18 -3.86
N LEU A 378 18.50 21.72 -4.37
CA LEU A 378 17.41 22.23 -3.52
C LEU A 378 16.79 21.15 -2.63
N ALA A 379 16.56 19.96 -3.18
CA ALA A 379 15.97 18.85 -2.43
C ALA A 379 16.96 18.28 -1.39
N LEU A 380 18.25 18.28 -1.71
CA LEU A 380 19.34 17.92 -0.80
C LEU A 380 19.45 18.92 0.36
N LYS A 381 19.30 20.21 0.07
CA LYS A 381 19.26 21.26 1.08
C LYS A 381 18.04 21.11 2.00
N GLU A 382 16.84 20.91 1.43
CA GLU A 382 15.65 20.66 2.26
C GLU A 382 15.80 19.39 3.12
N TRP A 383 16.43 18.34 2.59
CA TRP A 383 16.75 17.14 3.36
C TRP A 383 17.74 17.43 4.51
N SER A 384 18.80 18.19 4.27
CA SER A 384 19.78 18.52 5.32
C SER A 384 19.19 19.38 6.44
N GLU A 385 18.19 20.21 6.12
CA GLU A 385 17.47 21.07 7.06
C GLU A 385 16.24 20.39 7.70
N ARG A 386 16.03 19.08 7.51
CA ARG A 386 14.85 18.35 8.03
C ARG A 386 14.60 18.51 9.53
N TRP A 387 15.66 18.65 10.33
CA TRP A 387 15.57 18.78 11.79
C TRP A 387 14.98 20.11 12.27
N VAL A 388 15.00 21.16 11.43
CA VAL A 388 14.41 22.47 11.77
C VAL A 388 13.00 22.65 11.21
N HIS A 389 12.51 21.68 10.42
CA HIS A 389 11.20 21.71 9.78
C HIS A 389 10.22 20.70 10.41
N ILE A 390 10.37 20.42 11.70
CA ILE A 390 9.42 19.59 12.44
C ILE A 390 8.10 20.36 12.57
N VAL A 391 7.02 19.75 12.11
CA VAL A 391 5.68 20.31 12.21
C VAL A 391 5.15 20.11 13.62
N GLU A 392 4.65 21.19 14.20
CA GLU A 392 3.97 21.22 15.50
C GLU A 392 2.46 21.39 15.28
N GLY A 393 1.65 20.78 16.15
CA GLY A 393 0.19 20.94 16.14
C GLY A 393 -0.22 22.29 16.73
N GLY A 394 -1.27 22.91 16.19
CA GLY A 394 -1.84 24.12 16.78
C GLY A 394 -2.72 23.80 18.00
N ASP A 395 -2.64 24.62 19.05
CA ASP A 395 -3.37 24.43 20.32
C ASP A 395 -4.89 24.61 20.19
N VAL A 396 -5.37 25.26 19.13
CA VAL A 396 -6.81 25.56 18.89
C VAL A 396 -7.11 25.42 17.40
N ALA A 397 -7.44 24.22 16.95
CA ALA A 397 -7.84 23.97 15.56
C ALA A 397 -9.28 23.45 15.50
N ASP A 398 -10.12 24.07 14.66
CA ASP A 398 -11.46 23.58 14.37
C ASP A 398 -11.38 22.47 13.30
N GLU A 399 -11.53 21.22 13.73
CA GLU A 399 -11.55 20.06 12.81
C GLU A 399 -12.73 20.12 11.82
N GLY A 400 -13.81 20.84 12.16
CA GLY A 400 -14.93 21.10 11.27
C GLY A 400 -14.53 21.94 10.06
N GLU A 401 -13.72 22.99 10.26
CA GLU A 401 -13.19 23.81 9.17
C GLU A 401 -12.29 22.99 8.24
N TYR A 402 -11.41 22.15 8.80
CA TYR A 402 -10.60 21.22 8.01
C TYR A 402 -11.48 20.30 7.17
N MET A 403 -12.51 19.67 7.76
CA MET A 403 -13.36 18.74 7.03
C MET A 403 -14.19 19.45 5.94
N GLN A 404 -14.64 20.68 6.17
CA GLN A 404 -15.33 21.49 5.15
C GLN A 404 -14.41 21.83 3.97
N TRP A 405 -13.17 22.23 4.26
CA TRP A 405 -12.14 22.45 3.23
C TRP A 405 -11.82 21.15 2.48
N TYR A 406 -11.61 20.06 3.21
CA TYR A 406 -11.24 18.77 2.66
C TYR A 406 -12.32 18.23 1.70
N GLN A 407 -13.60 18.41 2.05
CA GLN A 407 -14.73 18.00 1.20
C GLN A 407 -14.74 18.71 -0.16
N LYS A 408 -14.24 19.95 -0.25
CA LYS A 408 -14.17 20.68 -1.52
C LYS A 408 -13.05 20.20 -2.42
N ILE A 409 -11.90 19.86 -1.84
CA ILE A 409 -10.68 19.53 -2.60
C ILE A 409 -10.51 18.04 -2.89
N THR A 410 -11.30 17.17 -2.26
CA THR A 410 -11.14 15.72 -2.37
C THR A 410 -12.16 15.09 -3.31
N ARG A 411 -11.87 13.87 -3.76
CA ARG A 411 -12.89 12.98 -4.31
C ARG A 411 -13.12 11.85 -3.33
N LYS A 412 -14.19 11.97 -2.56
CA LYS A 412 -14.45 11.13 -1.38
C LYS A 412 -14.79 9.68 -1.75
N TYR A 413 -15.55 9.52 -2.84
CA TYR A 413 -16.08 8.25 -3.29
C TYR A 413 -15.47 7.86 -4.63
N ILE A 414 -15.05 6.61 -4.74
CA ILE A 414 -14.43 6.10 -5.97
C ILE A 414 -15.43 5.29 -6.79
N GLY A 415 -16.20 4.42 -6.13
CA GLY A 415 -17.23 3.65 -6.81
C GLY A 415 -18.46 4.51 -7.06
N ARG A 416 -19.09 4.36 -8.23
CA ARG A 416 -20.47 4.83 -8.38
C ARG A 416 -21.34 4.03 -7.42
N VAL A 417 -22.15 4.71 -6.63
CA VAL A 417 -23.26 4.05 -5.93
C VAL A 417 -24.27 3.71 -7.02
N THR A 418 -24.04 2.64 -7.77
CA THR A 418 -25.14 1.98 -8.48
C THR A 418 -25.93 1.24 -7.41
N SER A 419 -26.65 1.99 -6.59
CA SER A 419 -27.90 1.51 -6.05
C SER A 419 -28.81 1.30 -7.26
N SER A 420 -28.65 0.17 -7.94
CA SER A 420 -29.85 -0.40 -8.54
C SER A 420 -30.83 -0.46 -7.38
N LEU A 421 -32.01 0.15 -7.53
CA LEU A 421 -33.08 0.05 -6.53
C LEU A 421 -33.21 -1.40 -6.05
N GLU A 422 -33.02 -2.37 -6.96
CA GLU A 422 -32.93 -3.80 -6.72
C GLU A 422 -31.95 -4.22 -5.62
N SER A 423 -30.77 -3.60 -5.54
CA SER A 423 -29.69 -3.97 -4.60
C SER A 423 -29.85 -3.37 -3.20
N GLU A 424 -30.53 -2.23 -3.09
CA GLU A 424 -30.96 -1.68 -1.80
C GLU A 424 -32.23 -2.38 -1.33
N TYR A 425 -33.18 -2.61 -2.23
CA TYR A 425 -34.36 -3.43 -2.00
C TYR A 425 -33.97 -4.81 -1.49
N GLN A 426 -33.05 -5.51 -2.15
CA GLN A 426 -32.61 -6.85 -1.72
C GLN A 426 -31.91 -6.83 -0.36
N ARG A 427 -31.15 -5.77 -0.04
CA ARG A 427 -30.50 -5.61 1.28
C ARG A 427 -31.53 -5.37 2.38
N THR A 428 -32.50 -4.48 2.14
CA THR A 428 -33.62 -4.22 3.05
C THR A 428 -34.45 -5.47 3.28
N VAL A 429 -34.73 -6.23 2.22
CA VAL A 429 -35.43 -7.52 2.28
C VAL A 429 -34.64 -8.55 3.10
N THR A 430 -33.33 -8.65 2.90
CA THR A 430 -32.49 -9.58 3.69
C THR A 430 -32.48 -9.19 5.17
N ALA A 431 -32.32 -7.90 5.49
CA ALA A 431 -32.38 -7.41 6.87
C ALA A 431 -33.75 -7.66 7.51
N MET A 432 -34.86 -7.46 6.78
CA MET A 432 -36.20 -7.77 7.26
C MET A 432 -36.41 -9.26 7.54
N ARG A 433 -35.83 -10.15 6.71
CA ARG A 433 -35.86 -11.61 6.96
C ARG A 433 -35.03 -12.01 8.18
N GLU A 434 -33.90 -11.35 8.44
CA GLU A 434 -33.12 -11.58 9.65
C GLU A 434 -33.88 -11.14 10.90
N ILE A 435 -34.52 -9.96 10.87
CA ILE A 435 -35.38 -9.48 11.97
C ILE A 435 -36.54 -10.45 12.22
N ALA A 436 -37.18 -10.95 11.15
CA ALA A 436 -38.25 -11.95 11.26
C ALA A 436 -37.76 -13.23 11.95
N ASN A 437 -36.63 -13.79 11.49
CA ASN A 437 -36.04 -14.99 12.09
C ASN A 437 -35.67 -14.77 13.56
N ILE A 438 -35.09 -13.62 13.92
CA ILE A 438 -34.76 -13.30 15.30
C ILE A 438 -36.04 -13.21 16.14
N ALA A 439 -37.06 -12.50 15.67
CA ALA A 439 -38.33 -12.38 16.36
C ALA A 439 -38.98 -13.75 16.59
N ASP A 440 -38.91 -14.67 15.61
CA ASP A 440 -39.45 -16.02 15.71
C ASP A 440 -38.67 -16.94 16.67
N ILE A 441 -37.35 -16.73 16.79
CA ILE A 441 -36.48 -17.48 17.70
C ILE A 441 -36.62 -17.00 19.16
N VAL A 442 -36.96 -15.72 19.38
CA VAL A 442 -37.16 -15.18 20.73
C VAL A 442 -38.36 -15.85 21.39
N SER A 443 -38.10 -16.67 22.43
CA SER A 443 -39.14 -17.33 23.22
C SER A 443 -39.93 -16.30 24.03
N ALA A 444 -41.25 -16.42 24.01
CA ALA A 444 -42.14 -15.59 24.83
C ALA A 444 -42.15 -16.00 26.32
N GLU A 445 -41.41 -17.04 26.69
CA GLU A 445 -41.32 -17.53 28.06
C GLU A 445 -40.50 -16.57 28.92
N GLY A 446 -41.14 -16.00 29.94
CA GLY A 446 -40.53 -15.03 30.87
C GLY A 446 -40.79 -13.57 30.55
N LEU A 447 -41.45 -13.25 29.43
CA LEU A 447 -41.88 -11.88 29.11
C LEU A 447 -43.20 -11.52 29.81
N ASP A 448 -43.28 -10.29 30.32
CA ASP A 448 -44.53 -9.68 30.81
C ASP A 448 -45.55 -9.46 29.67
N SER A 449 -46.80 -9.16 30.00
CA SER A 449 -47.86 -9.09 28.99
C SER A 449 -47.64 -7.97 27.97
N TYR A 450 -47.03 -6.85 28.39
CA TYR A 450 -46.77 -5.69 27.54
C TYR A 450 -45.69 -5.99 26.50
N ASN A 451 -44.58 -6.58 26.93
CA ASN A 451 -43.48 -6.94 26.03
C ASN A 451 -43.85 -8.10 25.09
N ARG A 452 -44.78 -8.98 25.51
CA ARG A 452 -45.33 -10.03 24.64
C ARG A 452 -46.18 -9.45 23.51
N GLU A 453 -47.07 -8.50 23.83
CA GLU A 453 -47.88 -7.80 22.83
C GLU A 453 -47.01 -7.03 21.81
N LEU A 454 -45.96 -6.34 22.28
CA LEU A 454 -44.99 -5.67 21.42
C LEU A 454 -44.23 -6.64 20.50
N LEU A 455 -43.82 -7.80 21.00
CA LEU A 455 -43.13 -8.81 20.19
C LEU A 455 -44.06 -9.38 19.11
N ASP A 456 -45.33 -9.64 19.44
CA ASP A 456 -46.34 -10.11 18.50
C ASP A 456 -46.69 -9.03 17.46
N GLU A 457 -46.71 -7.75 17.85
CA GLU A 457 -46.91 -6.62 16.95
C GLU A 457 -45.73 -6.48 15.97
N VAL A 458 -44.49 -6.58 16.45
CA VAL A 458 -43.29 -6.58 15.60
C VAL A 458 -43.29 -7.76 14.63
N LYS A 459 -43.64 -8.97 15.09
CA LYS A 459 -43.79 -10.15 14.22
C LYS A 459 -44.82 -9.92 13.12
N SER A 460 -45.99 -9.40 13.50
CA SER A 460 -47.09 -9.10 12.58
C SER A 460 -46.67 -8.09 11.51
N ILE A 461 -46.06 -6.98 11.92
CA ILE A 461 -45.62 -5.92 11.01
C ILE A 461 -44.54 -6.43 10.04
N VAL A 462 -43.52 -7.13 10.55
CA VAL A 462 -42.41 -7.61 9.71
C VAL A 462 -42.89 -8.66 8.70
N HIS A 463 -43.73 -9.61 9.11
CA HIS A 463 -44.31 -10.59 8.19
C HIS A 463 -45.27 -9.97 7.18
N LYS A 464 -46.07 -8.97 7.58
CA LYS A 464 -46.96 -8.25 6.67
C LYS A 464 -46.16 -7.47 5.62
N CYS A 465 -45.11 -6.75 6.03
CA CYS A 465 -44.21 -6.04 5.11
C CYS A 465 -43.50 -6.98 4.13
N LEU A 466 -43.11 -8.18 4.59
CA LEU A 466 -42.55 -9.20 3.70
C LEU A 466 -43.62 -9.73 2.73
N THR A 467 -44.88 -9.90 3.14
CA THR A 467 -45.92 -10.51 2.28
C THR A 467 -46.47 -9.52 1.24
N GLU A 468 -46.67 -8.25 1.60
CA GLU A 468 -47.22 -7.20 0.71
C GLU A 468 -46.25 -6.78 -0.40
N GLN A 469 -44.94 -6.96 -0.23
CA GLN A 469 -43.93 -6.55 -1.22
C GLN A 469 -43.61 -7.62 -2.29
N PHE A 470 -44.14 -8.84 -2.21
CA PHE A 470 -43.80 -9.95 -3.13
C PHE A 470 -44.91 -10.41 -4.09
N GLU A 471 -46.07 -9.75 -4.17
CA GLU A 471 -47.14 -10.12 -5.12
C GLU A 471 -47.19 -9.30 -6.42
N GLU A 472 -46.48 -8.17 -6.55
CA GLU A 472 -46.51 -7.35 -7.78
C GLU A 472 -45.21 -7.42 -8.59
N MET A 473 -44.98 -8.52 -9.30
CA MET A 473 -44.23 -8.50 -10.57
C MET A 473 -44.75 -9.59 -11.53
N PRO A 474 -45.18 -9.25 -12.77
CA PRO A 474 -45.71 -10.24 -13.70
C PRO A 474 -44.60 -11.12 -14.27
N ASN A 475 -44.85 -12.43 -14.23
CA ASN A 475 -44.07 -13.48 -14.90
C ASN A 475 -44.00 -13.25 -16.42
N GLU A 476 -42.95 -12.60 -16.93
CA GLU A 476 -42.63 -12.66 -18.36
C GLU A 476 -42.00 -14.02 -18.71
N LYS A 477 -42.86 -14.90 -19.22
CA LYS A 477 -42.47 -16.14 -19.88
C LYS A 477 -41.60 -15.83 -21.10
N VAL A 478 -40.31 -16.11 -21.01
CA VAL A 478 -39.37 -16.15 -22.15
C VAL A 478 -39.84 -17.20 -23.16
N LYS A 479 -40.52 -16.76 -24.23
CA LYS A 479 -40.74 -17.57 -25.44
C LYS A 479 -39.42 -17.71 -26.19
N LYS A 480 -38.78 -18.89 -26.08
CA LYS A 480 -37.73 -19.34 -27.01
C LYS A 480 -38.33 -19.43 -28.43
N LYS A 481 -38.11 -18.42 -29.27
CA LYS A 481 -38.17 -18.60 -30.74
C LYS A 481 -36.84 -19.19 -31.19
N GLY A 482 -36.86 -20.47 -31.54
CA GLY A 482 -35.76 -21.12 -32.23
C GLY A 482 -35.58 -20.51 -33.62
N ASN A 483 -34.35 -20.09 -33.93
CA ASN A 483 -33.91 -19.90 -35.29
C ASN A 483 -32.67 -20.78 -35.51
N ARG A 484 -32.90 -21.97 -36.09
CA ARG A 484 -31.89 -22.82 -36.71
C ARG A 484 -31.31 -22.06 -37.91
N LYS A 485 -30.08 -21.57 -37.82
CA LYS A 485 -29.24 -21.32 -39.00
C LYS A 485 -28.28 -22.50 -39.16
N ARG A 486 -28.56 -23.31 -40.18
CA ARG A 486 -27.68 -24.34 -40.75
C ARG A 486 -26.35 -23.67 -41.17
N ARG A 487 -25.21 -24.22 -40.73
CA ARG A 487 -23.94 -24.08 -41.44
C ARG A 487 -23.64 -25.41 -42.11
N HIS A 488 -23.75 -25.42 -43.44
CA HIS A 488 -23.22 -26.46 -44.31
C HIS A 488 -21.70 -26.52 -44.11
N LYS A 489 -21.19 -27.73 -43.86
CA LYS A 489 -19.80 -28.11 -44.12
C LYS A 489 -19.78 -28.65 -45.54
N ASP A 490 -19.12 -27.95 -46.45
CA ASP A 490 -18.75 -28.51 -47.74
C ASP A 490 -17.41 -29.22 -47.58
N HIS A 491 -17.46 -30.54 -47.60
CA HIS A 491 -16.34 -31.39 -47.97
C HIS A 491 -16.41 -31.59 -49.49
N LEU A 492 -15.45 -31.05 -50.23
CA LEU A 492 -15.15 -31.47 -51.58
C LEU A 492 -13.90 -32.34 -51.53
N SER A 493 -14.11 -33.64 -51.68
CA SER A 493 -13.12 -34.61 -52.15
C SER A 493 -13.61 -35.07 -53.53
N MET A 494 -12.78 -34.86 -54.55
CA MET A 494 -12.86 -35.51 -55.86
C MET A 494 -11.42 -35.68 -56.37
N ASP A 495 -10.77 -36.77 -55.98
CA ASP A 495 -10.38 -37.91 -56.84
C ASP A 495 -10.94 -37.84 -58.28
N TYR A 496 -10.29 -38.23 -59.39
CA TYR A 496 -9.04 -38.92 -59.73
C TYR A 496 -8.74 -38.58 -61.21
N GLU A 497 -7.47 -38.39 -61.58
CA GLU A 497 -6.74 -38.89 -62.78
C GLU A 497 -5.45 -38.10 -63.03
#